data_AF-A0A0M3J4B8-F1
#
_entry.id   AF-A0A0M3J4B8-F1
#
_cell.length_a   1.000
_cell.length_b   1.000
_cell.length_c   1.000
_cell.angle_alpha   90.00
_cell.angle_beta   90.00
_cell.angle_gamma   90.00
#
_symmetry.space_group_name_H-M   'P 1'
#
loop_
_entity.id
_entity.type
_entity.pdbx_description
1 polymer ?
#
loop_
_entity_poly.entity_id
_entity_poly.type
_entity_poly.pdbx_seq_one_letter_code
_entity_poly.pdbx_strand_id
1 'polypeptide(L)'
;MLKGSESSSIYIDPAKYPLARKDPTIVEDFHGTKVRRQSKTLCIFTIVKNVESEFLLRMEFVDGLKVPDPYRWLEDPDSDETKAYVDKLNAVSEPFIGASPIREKMRKKLIELWDYEKYGCTSKHGQYYYHFYNPGLHNQSLLYQQKTLQDKGVVFLDPNKLSLDGTTSIRVQTFTRDGSILAYGISHKGSDWMTLKVILYNSNFNLN
;
A
#
# COMPACT_ATOMS: atom_id res chain seq x y z
N MET A 1 -40.04 12.03 -20.81
CA MET A 1 -40.35 11.03 -19.75
C MET A 1 -39.15 10.12 -19.59
N LEU A 2 -38.41 10.29 -18.49
CA LEU A 2 -37.21 9.50 -18.16
C LEU A 2 -37.67 8.16 -17.57
N LYS A 3 -37.24 7.03 -18.18
CA LYS A 3 -37.43 5.69 -17.60
C LYS A 3 -36.37 5.51 -16.50
N GLY A 4 -36.83 5.33 -15.26
CA GLY A 4 -35.98 5.03 -14.11
C GLY A 4 -35.37 3.64 -14.20
N SER A 5 -34.07 3.54 -13.90
CA SER A 5 -33.33 2.29 -13.78
C SER A 5 -33.67 1.60 -12.47
N GLU A 6 -34.16 0.36 -12.53
CA GLU A 6 -34.42 -0.50 -11.38
C GLU A 6 -33.11 -0.83 -10.65
N SER A 7 -33.02 -0.46 -9.37
CA SER A 7 -31.96 -0.89 -8.46
C SER A 7 -32.29 -2.30 -7.97
N SER A 8 -31.64 -3.31 -8.52
CA SER A 8 -31.72 -4.69 -8.01
C SER A 8 -31.05 -4.78 -6.64
N SER A 9 -31.84 -4.84 -5.57
CA SER A 9 -31.35 -5.16 -4.23
C SER A 9 -31.06 -6.66 -4.15
N ILE A 10 -29.80 -7.02 -3.93
CA ILE A 10 -29.40 -8.41 -3.73
C ILE A 10 -29.79 -8.81 -2.29
N TYR A 11 -30.73 -9.75 -2.16
CA TYR A 11 -31.12 -10.37 -0.89
C TYR A 11 -30.51 -11.79 -0.79
N ILE A 12 -29.87 -12.12 0.32
CA ILE A 12 -29.21 -13.42 0.54
C ILE A 12 -29.78 -14.07 1.82
N ASP A 13 -30.28 -15.29 1.69
CA ASP A 13 -30.89 -16.10 2.75
C ASP A 13 -29.86 -16.51 3.83
N PRO A 14 -30.09 -16.17 5.11
CA PRO A 14 -29.19 -16.54 6.21
C PRO A 14 -29.06 -18.04 6.49
N ALA A 15 -29.98 -18.89 6.00
CA ALA A 15 -29.93 -20.32 6.23
C ALA A 15 -28.88 -21.05 5.37
N LYS A 16 -28.35 -20.40 4.32
CA LYS A 16 -27.33 -20.97 3.42
C LYS A 16 -25.89 -20.79 3.91
N TYR A 17 -25.65 -20.23 5.09
CA TYR A 17 -24.30 -20.09 5.64
C TYR A 17 -23.79 -21.42 6.23
N PRO A 18 -22.56 -21.87 5.89
CA PRO A 18 -21.86 -22.80 6.77
C PRO A 18 -21.59 -22.05 8.07
N LEU A 19 -22.07 -22.61 9.19
CA LEU A 19 -21.84 -22.08 10.53
C LEU A 19 -20.34 -21.84 10.70
N ALA A 20 -19.96 -20.63 11.12
CA ALA A 20 -18.60 -20.36 11.57
C ALA A 20 -18.20 -21.47 12.56
N ARG A 21 -17.00 -22.03 12.42
CA ARG A 21 -16.46 -23.08 13.28
C ARG A 21 -16.61 -22.62 14.73
N LYS A 22 -17.70 -23.03 15.37
CA LYS A 22 -17.99 -22.73 16.76
C LYS A 22 -17.14 -23.71 17.54
N ASP A 23 -15.89 -23.36 17.77
CA ASP A 23 -15.06 -24.07 18.73
C ASP A 23 -15.47 -23.56 20.13
N PRO A 24 -16.21 -24.35 20.93
CA PRO A 24 -16.68 -23.92 22.24
C PRO A 24 -15.55 -23.78 23.27
N THR A 25 -14.30 -24.13 22.91
CA THR A 25 -13.14 -24.05 23.81
C THR A 25 -12.38 -22.72 23.72
N ILE A 26 -12.66 -21.89 22.71
CA ILE A 26 -12.00 -20.59 22.54
C ILE A 26 -12.84 -19.50 23.21
N VAL A 27 -12.38 -19.04 24.37
CA VAL A 27 -12.87 -17.82 25.02
C VAL A 27 -12.00 -16.66 24.54
N GLU A 28 -12.56 -15.76 23.73
CA GLU A 28 -11.85 -14.53 23.35
C GLU A 28 -11.91 -13.52 24.48
N ASP A 29 -10.86 -13.50 25.31
CA ASP A 29 -10.63 -12.44 26.29
C ASP A 29 -9.76 -11.34 25.67
N PHE A 30 -10.41 -10.31 25.13
CA PHE A 30 -9.73 -9.08 24.71
C PHE A 30 -9.52 -8.17 25.93
N HIS A 31 -8.34 -8.25 26.56
CA HIS A 31 -7.86 -7.29 27.57
C HIS A 31 -8.87 -6.93 28.67
N GLY A 32 -9.55 -7.93 29.25
CA GLY A 32 -10.38 -7.75 30.46
C GLY A 32 -11.62 -6.88 30.29
N THR A 33 -12.00 -6.50 29.07
CA THR A 33 -13.20 -5.69 28.84
C THR A 33 -14.31 -6.56 28.26
N LYS A 34 -15.39 -6.81 29.03
CA LYS A 34 -16.59 -7.50 28.53
C LYS A 34 -17.32 -6.62 27.52
N VAL A 35 -17.01 -6.79 26.23
CA VAL A 35 -17.74 -6.12 25.15
C VAL A 35 -19.00 -6.93 24.84
N ARG A 36 -20.17 -6.41 25.24
CA ARG A 36 -21.47 -6.95 24.80
C ARG A 36 -21.62 -6.65 23.31
N ARG A 37 -21.39 -7.65 22.47
CA ARG A 37 -21.47 -7.53 21.00
C ARG A 37 -22.91 -7.14 20.60
N GLN A 38 -23.17 -5.84 20.42
CA GLN A 38 -24.36 -5.39 19.73
C GLN A 38 -24.21 -5.77 18.25
N SER A 39 -25.15 -6.57 17.78
CA SER A 39 -25.28 -7.01 16.40
C SER A 39 -25.18 -5.84 15.42
N LYS A 40 -24.02 -5.70 14.74
CA LYS A 40 -23.83 -5.13 13.37
C LYS A 40 -22.35 -4.87 13.01
N THR A 41 -21.40 -5.70 13.47
CA THR A 41 -20.03 -5.66 12.93
C THR A 41 -19.96 -6.60 11.73
N LEU A 42 -20.23 -6.03 10.55
CA LEU A 42 -20.00 -6.65 9.24
C LEU A 42 -18.49 -6.90 9.11
N CYS A 43 -18.06 -8.13 9.39
CA CYS A 43 -16.68 -8.55 9.15
C CYS A 43 -16.38 -8.48 7.65
N ILE A 44 -15.22 -7.91 7.33
CA ILE A 44 -14.63 -7.75 5.99
C ILE A 44 -14.49 -9.11 5.25
N PHE A 45 -14.61 -10.24 5.95
CA PHE A 45 -14.61 -11.60 5.39
C PHE A 45 -15.78 -11.94 4.45
N THR A 46 -16.87 -11.17 4.45
CA THR A 46 -18.08 -11.51 3.68
C THR A 46 -17.94 -11.25 2.16
N ILE A 47 -17.06 -10.33 1.74
CA ILE A 47 -16.94 -9.95 0.31
C ILE A 47 -16.36 -11.10 -0.55
N VAL A 48 -15.52 -11.95 0.03
CA VAL A 48 -14.77 -12.99 -0.70
C VAL A 48 -15.65 -14.16 -1.17
N LYS A 49 -16.81 -14.40 -0.53
CA LYS A 49 -17.66 -15.57 -0.83
C LYS A 49 -18.58 -15.41 -2.05
N ASN A 50 -18.71 -14.22 -2.63
CA ASN A 50 -19.59 -13.96 -3.76
C ASN A 50 -18.94 -14.16 -5.14
N VAL A 51 -17.68 -14.58 -5.18
CA VAL A 51 -17.02 -14.97 -6.43
C VAL A 51 -17.04 -16.50 -6.50
N GLU A 52 -18.07 -17.05 -7.15
CA GLU A 52 -18.15 -18.49 -7.41
C GLU A 52 -16.87 -18.96 -8.09
N SER A 53 -16.25 -19.97 -7.49
CA SER A 53 -15.09 -20.69 -8.02
C SER A 53 -15.28 -22.16 -7.66
N GLU A 54 -15.28 -23.02 -8.67
CA GLU A 54 -15.32 -24.48 -8.48
C GLU A 54 -13.90 -24.94 -8.17
N PHE A 55 -13.59 -25.17 -6.88
CA PHE A 55 -12.25 -25.53 -6.46
C PHE A 55 -12.02 -27.04 -6.56
N LEU A 56 -10.94 -27.45 -7.22
CA LEU A 56 -10.33 -28.75 -6.95
C LEU A 56 -9.63 -28.67 -5.59
N LEU A 57 -10.15 -29.40 -4.61
CA LEU A 57 -9.57 -29.47 -3.26
C LEU A 57 -8.17 -30.08 -3.33
N ARG A 58 -7.14 -29.23 -3.20
CA ARG A 58 -5.76 -29.69 -2.99
C ARG A 58 -5.56 -30.00 -1.51
N MET A 59 -4.90 -31.12 -1.24
CA MET A 59 -4.56 -31.56 0.12
C MET A 59 -3.06 -31.47 0.31
N GLU A 60 -2.62 -30.82 1.37
CA GLU A 60 -1.25 -30.86 1.85
C GLU A 60 -1.09 -31.84 3.01
N PHE A 61 0.13 -32.33 3.20
CA PHE A 61 0.49 -33.16 4.34
C PHE A 61 1.56 -32.44 5.15
N VAL A 62 1.23 -32.07 6.38
CA VAL A 62 2.18 -31.48 7.34
C VAL A 62 2.26 -32.43 8.52
N ASP A 63 3.44 -33.01 8.75
CA ASP A 63 3.67 -34.02 9.81
C ASP A 63 2.65 -35.16 9.82
N GLY A 64 2.24 -35.61 8.62
CA GLY A 64 1.25 -36.67 8.43
C GLY A 64 -0.22 -36.23 8.55
N LEU A 65 -0.49 -34.97 8.93
CA LEU A 65 -1.83 -34.40 8.97
C LEU A 65 -2.25 -33.87 7.60
N LYS A 66 -3.43 -34.30 7.14
CA LYS A 66 -4.07 -33.85 5.91
C LYS A 66 -4.70 -32.47 6.12
N VAL A 67 -4.17 -31.43 5.45
CA VAL A 67 -4.66 -30.05 5.51
C VAL A 67 -5.24 -29.64 4.14
N PRO A 68 -6.53 -29.29 4.02
CA PRO A 68 -7.09 -28.80 2.78
C PRO A 68 -6.65 -27.36 2.49
N ASP A 69 -6.21 -27.11 1.26
CA ASP A 69 -5.90 -25.79 0.76
C ASP A 69 -6.62 -25.53 -0.58
N PRO A 70 -7.90 -25.13 -0.53
CA PRO A 70 -8.72 -24.94 -1.73
C PRO A 70 -8.33 -23.70 -2.55
N TYR A 71 -7.51 -22.80 -1.99
CA TYR A 71 -7.17 -21.51 -2.62
C TYR A 71 -5.75 -21.47 -3.18
N ARG A 72 -5.04 -22.61 -3.23
CA ARG A 72 -3.65 -22.71 -3.70
C ARG A 72 -3.42 -22.07 -5.08
N TRP A 73 -4.41 -22.08 -5.97
CA TRP A 73 -4.29 -21.47 -7.29
C TRP A 73 -4.10 -19.94 -7.24
N LEU A 74 -4.56 -19.28 -6.16
CA LEU A 74 -4.32 -17.84 -5.92
C LEU A 74 -2.84 -17.53 -5.62
N GLU A 75 -2.00 -18.53 -5.36
CA GLU A 75 -0.56 -18.33 -5.15
C GLU A 75 0.19 -18.05 -6.46
N ASP A 76 -0.42 -18.29 -7.62
CA ASP A 76 0.13 -17.86 -8.92
C ASP A 76 -0.45 -16.48 -9.30
N PRO A 77 0.28 -15.38 -9.06
CA PRO A 77 -0.18 -14.02 -9.38
C PRO A 77 -0.19 -13.73 -10.88
N ASP A 78 0.52 -14.53 -11.70
CA ASP A 78 0.65 -14.30 -13.13
C ASP A 78 -0.46 -15.00 -13.93
N SER A 79 -1.16 -15.96 -13.32
CA SER A 79 -2.31 -16.63 -13.94
C SER A 79 -3.47 -15.68 -14.24
N ASP A 80 -4.15 -15.91 -15.37
CA ASP A 80 -5.33 -15.14 -15.75
C ASP A 80 -6.49 -15.35 -14.78
N GLU A 81 -6.57 -16.53 -14.15
CA GLU A 81 -7.59 -16.85 -13.16
C GLU A 81 -7.43 -15.98 -11.91
N THR A 82 -6.22 -15.88 -11.35
CA THR A 82 -5.93 -15.04 -10.18
C THR A 82 -6.18 -13.56 -10.47
N LYS A 83 -5.75 -13.08 -11.65
CA LYS A 83 -6.01 -11.70 -12.08
C LYS A 83 -7.50 -11.40 -12.17
N ALA A 84 -8.27 -12.26 -12.85
CA ALA A 84 -9.71 -12.11 -12.98
C ALA A 84 -10.43 -12.18 -11.62
N TYR A 85 -9.92 -12.99 -10.69
CA TYR A 85 -10.45 -13.06 -9.33
C TYR A 85 -10.21 -11.77 -8.55
N VAL A 86 -9.00 -11.22 -8.60
CA VAL A 86 -8.66 -9.93 -7.99
C VAL A 86 -9.53 -8.81 -8.56
N ASP A 87 -9.74 -8.77 -9.88
CA ASP A 87 -10.61 -7.79 -10.52
C ASP A 87 -12.06 -7.88 -10.03
N LYS A 88 -12.59 -9.10 -9.84
CA LYS A 88 -13.93 -9.30 -9.26
C LYS A 88 -14.01 -8.82 -7.82
N LEU A 89 -12.96 -9.03 -7.00
CA LEU A 89 -12.91 -8.51 -5.63
C LEU A 89 -12.87 -6.97 -5.60
N ASN A 90 -12.09 -6.35 -6.48
CA ASN A 90 -12.03 -4.89 -6.62
C ASN A 90 -13.38 -4.33 -7.09
N ALA A 91 -14.04 -4.99 -8.05
CA ALA A 91 -15.36 -4.59 -8.55
C ALA A 91 -16.47 -4.62 -7.48
N VAL A 92 -16.32 -5.42 -6.41
CA VAL A 92 -17.24 -5.39 -5.27
C VAL A 92 -16.83 -4.32 -4.25
N SER A 93 -15.55 -4.24 -3.93
CA SER A 93 -15.06 -3.38 -2.85
C SER A 93 -15.01 -1.90 -3.22
N GLU A 94 -14.59 -1.54 -4.44
CA GLU A 94 -14.46 -0.15 -4.86
C GLU A 94 -15.80 0.59 -4.88
N PRO A 95 -16.91 0.05 -5.44
CA PRO A 95 -18.20 0.73 -5.38
C PRO A 95 -18.75 0.79 -3.96
N PHE A 96 -18.52 -0.25 -3.14
CA PHE A 96 -18.98 -0.27 -1.76
C PHE A 96 -18.32 0.85 -0.93
N ILE A 97 -16.99 0.99 -1.04
CA ILE A 97 -16.26 2.06 -0.34
C ILE A 97 -16.57 3.42 -1.00
N GLY A 98 -16.69 3.47 -2.32
CA GLY A 98 -16.97 4.66 -3.12
C GLY A 98 -18.35 5.27 -2.86
N ALA A 99 -19.36 4.44 -2.56
CA ALA A 99 -20.72 4.88 -2.24
C ALA A 99 -20.84 5.61 -0.90
N SER A 100 -19.80 5.60 -0.07
CA SER A 100 -19.83 6.29 1.23
C SER A 100 -19.93 7.81 1.06
N PRO A 101 -20.98 8.47 1.60
CA PRO A 101 -21.20 9.91 1.41
C PRO A 101 -20.13 10.77 2.10
N ILE A 102 -19.36 10.20 3.02
CA ILE A 102 -18.30 10.88 3.76
C ILE A 102 -16.91 10.74 3.11
N ARG A 103 -16.75 9.86 2.11
CA ARG A 103 -15.43 9.55 1.50
C ARG A 103 -14.73 10.80 1.00
N GLU A 104 -15.40 11.62 0.18
CA GLU A 104 -14.80 12.83 -0.37
C GLU A 104 -14.53 13.90 0.69
N LYS A 105 -15.37 13.99 1.72
CA LYS A 105 -15.14 14.92 2.85
C LYS A 105 -13.88 14.52 3.62
N MET A 106 -13.72 13.22 3.91
CA MET A 106 -12.51 12.70 4.56
C MET A 106 -11.27 12.88 3.70
N ARG A 107 -11.34 12.54 2.41
CA ARG A 107 -10.23 12.70 1.46
C ARG A 107 -9.75 14.14 1.41
N LYS A 108 -10.67 15.10 1.26
CA LYS A 108 -10.34 16.54 1.27
C LYS A 108 -9.68 16.97 2.58
N LYS A 109 -10.24 16.54 3.72
CA LYS A 109 -9.68 16.92 5.03
C LYS A 109 -8.30 16.31 5.26
N LEU A 110 -8.07 15.09 4.82
CA LEU A 110 -6.75 14.45 4.89
C LEU A 110 -5.74 15.20 4.02
N ILE A 111 -6.09 15.56 2.78
CA ILE A 111 -5.21 16.34 1.90
C ILE A 111 -4.88 17.69 2.54
N GLU A 112 -5.88 18.41 3.05
CA GLU A 112 -5.69 19.70 3.73
C GLU A 112 -4.72 19.59 4.93
N LEU A 113 -4.85 18.53 5.74
CA LEU A 113 -3.97 18.31 6.89
C LEU A 113 -2.58 17.81 6.49
N TRP A 114 -2.45 17.19 5.32
CA TRP A 114 -1.19 16.66 4.81
C TRP A 114 -0.39 17.70 4.02
N ASP A 115 -1.04 18.72 3.47
CA ASP A 115 -0.44 19.75 2.62
C ASP A 115 0.28 20.82 3.43
N TYR A 116 1.43 20.44 3.98
CA TYR A 116 2.35 21.32 4.68
C TYR A 116 3.80 20.91 4.39
N GLU A 117 4.72 21.87 4.54
CA GLU A 117 6.14 21.61 4.30
C GLU A 117 6.73 20.65 5.33
N LYS A 118 7.50 19.66 4.84
CA LYS A 118 8.15 18.64 5.67
C LYS A 118 9.65 18.67 5.40
N TYR A 119 10.43 18.76 6.47
CA TYR A 119 11.89 18.73 6.42
C TYR A 119 12.40 17.53 7.20
N GLY A 120 13.34 16.79 6.61
CA GLY A 120 14.14 15.79 7.31
C GLY A 120 15.31 16.44 8.05
N CYS A 121 15.98 15.66 8.88
CA CYS A 121 17.18 16.12 9.57
C CYS A 121 18.31 16.39 8.57
N THR A 122 19.01 17.51 8.77
CA THR A 122 20.17 17.88 7.97
C THR A 122 21.40 17.08 8.39
N SER A 123 22.12 16.54 7.42
CA SER A 123 23.35 15.75 7.60
C SER A 123 24.48 16.32 6.74
N LYS A 124 25.72 16.32 7.25
CA LYS A 124 26.88 16.83 6.53
C LYS A 124 27.64 15.69 5.85
N HIS A 125 27.89 15.82 4.54
CA HIS A 125 28.70 14.89 3.76
C HIS A 125 29.66 15.67 2.87
N GLY A 126 30.97 15.49 3.10
CA GLY A 126 31.99 16.30 2.46
C GLY A 126 31.84 17.79 2.78
N GLN A 127 31.74 18.61 1.73
CA GLN A 127 31.59 20.06 1.84
C GLN A 127 30.12 20.54 1.90
N TYR A 128 29.15 19.62 1.82
CA TYR A 128 27.74 19.96 1.69
C TYR A 128 26.89 19.39 2.81
N TYR A 129 25.72 19.98 2.97
CA TYR A 129 24.66 19.52 3.84
C TYR A 129 23.49 19.02 3.00
N TYR A 130 22.91 17.91 3.43
CA TYR A 130 21.81 17.24 2.74
C TYR A 130 20.63 17.04 3.68
N HIS A 131 19.42 17.20 3.17
CA HIS A 131 18.18 16.91 3.87
C HIS A 131 17.09 16.55 2.88
N PHE A 132 16.10 15.79 3.33
CA PHE A 132 14.88 15.57 2.56
C PHE A 132 13.90 16.72 2.76
N TYR A 133 13.23 17.12 1.69
CA TYR A 133 12.20 18.15 1.71
C TYR A 133 10.98 17.69 0.91
N ASN A 134 9.78 17.95 1.43
CA ASN A 134 8.52 17.77 0.71
C ASN A 134 7.70 19.06 0.87
N PRO A 135 7.30 19.72 -0.23
CA PRO A 135 6.53 20.97 -0.17
C PRO A 135 5.08 20.76 0.31
N GLY A 136 4.61 19.52 0.43
CA GLY A 136 3.25 19.21 0.87
C GLY A 136 2.81 17.84 0.36
N LEU A 137 2.38 17.84 -0.90
CA LEU A 137 1.72 16.71 -1.56
C LEU A 137 2.57 16.03 -2.64
N HIS A 138 3.89 16.24 -2.66
CA HIS A 138 4.75 15.44 -3.54
C HIS A 138 4.67 13.97 -3.14
N ASN A 139 4.59 13.09 -4.13
CA ASN A 139 4.55 11.63 -3.92
C ASN A 139 5.79 11.14 -3.17
N GLN A 140 6.97 11.67 -3.50
CA GLN A 140 8.24 11.35 -2.86
C GLN A 140 8.96 12.63 -2.43
N SER A 141 9.62 12.60 -1.27
CA SER A 141 10.46 13.71 -0.82
C SER A 141 11.68 13.91 -1.71
N LEU A 142 12.05 15.17 -1.93
CA LEU A 142 13.21 15.60 -2.68
C LEU A 142 14.45 15.58 -1.79
N LEU A 143 15.59 15.14 -2.30
CA LEU A 143 16.86 15.29 -1.60
C LEU A 143 17.48 16.63 -1.99
N TYR A 144 17.61 17.53 -1.02
CA TYR A 144 18.21 18.86 -1.18
C TYR A 144 19.67 18.85 -0.77
N GLN A 145 20.44 19.76 -1.37
CA GLN A 145 21.84 20.04 -1.06
C GLN A 145 22.05 21.53 -0.83
N GLN A 146 22.87 21.88 0.17
CA GLN A 146 23.26 23.26 0.49
C GLN A 146 24.73 23.32 0.95
N LYS A 147 25.44 24.43 0.69
CA LYS A 147 26.86 24.58 1.07
C LYS A 147 27.01 24.89 2.57
N THR A 148 26.19 25.81 3.07
CA THR A 148 26.10 26.16 4.48
C THR A 148 24.68 25.92 4.99
N LEU A 149 24.48 25.96 6.31
CA LEU A 149 23.15 25.78 6.92
C LEU A 149 22.21 26.98 6.70
N GLN A 150 22.75 28.10 6.20
CA GLN A 150 22.01 29.33 5.93
C GLN A 150 21.70 29.50 4.44
N ASP A 151 22.33 28.71 3.57
CA ASP A 151 22.11 28.80 2.14
C ASP A 151 20.75 28.24 1.76
N LYS A 152 20.17 28.79 0.68
CA LYS A 152 19.00 28.17 0.06
C LYS A 152 19.42 26.86 -0.60
N GLY A 153 18.86 25.75 -0.15
CA GLY A 153 19.14 24.45 -0.76
C GLY A 153 18.65 24.34 -2.21
N VAL A 154 19.37 23.54 -2.99
CA VAL A 154 19.03 23.16 -4.37
C VAL A 154 18.66 21.68 -4.41
N VAL A 155 17.79 21.29 -5.35
CA VAL A 155 17.42 19.88 -5.54
C VAL A 155 18.64 19.12 -6.05
N PHE A 156 19.08 18.12 -5.30
CA PHE A 156 20.16 17.22 -5.67
C PHE A 156 19.65 15.95 -6.34
N LEU A 157 18.56 15.37 -5.81
CA LEU A 157 17.91 14.20 -6.39
C LEU A 157 16.40 14.29 -6.22
N ASP A 158 15.66 14.09 -7.31
CA ASP A 158 14.21 14.12 -7.36
C ASP A 158 13.65 12.75 -7.73
N PRO A 159 13.12 11.98 -6.77
CA PRO A 159 12.54 10.67 -7.06
C PRO A 159 11.25 10.75 -7.88
N ASN A 160 10.55 11.89 -7.88
CA ASN A 160 9.29 12.05 -8.62
C ASN A 160 9.52 12.05 -10.14
N LYS A 161 10.76 12.28 -10.60
CA LYS A 161 11.14 12.16 -12.02
C LYS A 161 11.42 10.72 -12.46
N LEU A 162 11.48 9.77 -11.54
CA LEU A 162 11.81 8.37 -11.85
C LEU A 162 10.59 7.57 -12.32
N SER A 163 9.37 8.05 -12.06
CA SER A 163 8.12 7.41 -12.46
C SER A 163 6.98 8.41 -12.56
N LEU A 164 6.20 8.32 -13.64
CA LEU A 164 5.04 9.20 -13.89
C LEU A 164 3.97 9.12 -12.79
N ASP A 165 3.79 7.96 -12.17
CA ASP A 165 2.80 7.71 -11.11
C ASP A 165 3.36 7.91 -9.70
N GLY A 166 4.64 8.28 -9.55
CA GLY A 166 5.30 8.46 -8.25
C GLY A 166 5.52 7.17 -7.45
N THR A 167 5.38 5.99 -8.05
CA THR A 167 5.52 4.70 -7.36
C THR A 167 6.96 4.22 -7.21
N THR A 168 7.92 4.96 -7.76
CA THR A 168 9.35 4.70 -7.59
C THR A 168 9.92 5.54 -6.46
N SER A 169 10.57 4.90 -5.48
CA SER A 169 11.06 5.54 -4.25
C SER A 169 12.54 5.26 -3.99
N ILE A 170 13.17 6.11 -3.17
CA ILE A 170 14.51 5.86 -2.63
C ILE A 170 14.36 5.13 -1.30
N ARG A 171 14.92 3.92 -1.18
CA ARG A 171 14.87 3.09 0.04
C ARG A 171 16.10 3.28 0.92
N VAL A 172 17.27 3.35 0.29
CA VAL A 172 18.57 3.43 0.98
C VAL A 172 19.44 4.47 0.31
N GLN A 173 20.27 5.13 1.09
CA GLN A 173 21.27 6.05 0.59
C GLN A 173 22.49 6.06 1.52
N THR A 174 23.68 6.08 0.93
CA THR A 174 24.92 6.20 1.67
C THR A 174 25.93 7.01 0.87
N PHE A 175 26.62 7.89 1.57
CA PHE A 175 27.70 8.68 1.01
C PHE A 175 29.05 8.05 1.36
N THR A 176 30.03 8.22 0.48
CA THR A 176 31.42 7.97 0.86
C THR A 176 31.86 8.89 2.00
N ARG A 177 32.92 8.51 2.73
CA ARG A 177 33.42 9.26 3.88
C ARG A 177 33.81 10.70 3.55
N ASP A 178 34.33 10.91 2.34
CA ASP A 178 34.70 12.22 1.79
C ASP A 178 33.52 12.96 1.12
N GLY A 179 32.37 12.30 0.96
CA GLY A 179 31.17 12.85 0.31
C GLY A 179 31.24 12.97 -1.21
N SER A 180 32.27 12.39 -1.86
CA SER A 180 32.45 12.48 -3.31
C SER A 180 31.51 11.58 -4.12
N ILE A 181 30.90 10.58 -3.48
CA ILE A 181 30.00 9.61 -4.13
C ILE A 181 28.74 9.42 -3.28
N LEU A 182 27.57 9.42 -3.93
CA LEU A 182 26.32 8.92 -3.37
C LEU A 182 25.95 7.59 -4.02
N ALA A 183 25.79 6.53 -3.22
CA ALA A 183 25.08 5.33 -3.64
C ALA A 183 23.66 5.35 -3.09
N TYR A 184 22.66 5.07 -3.92
CA TYR A 184 21.26 5.06 -3.51
C TYR A 184 20.49 3.90 -4.16
N GLY A 185 19.55 3.32 -3.42
CA GLY A 185 18.73 2.20 -3.87
C GLY A 185 17.34 2.66 -4.26
N ILE A 186 16.94 2.31 -5.48
CA ILE A 186 15.61 2.59 -6.03
C ILE A 186 14.74 1.34 -5.93
N SER A 187 13.52 1.49 -5.40
CA SER A 187 12.47 0.46 -5.42
C SER A 187 11.35 0.90 -6.34
N HIS A 188 10.81 -0.05 -7.12
CA HIS A 188 9.68 0.18 -8.01
C HIS A 188 8.41 -0.43 -7.42
N LYS A 189 7.30 0.33 -7.46
CA LYS A 189 5.96 -0.12 -7.04
C LYS A 189 5.92 -0.69 -5.62
N GLY A 190 6.81 -0.22 -4.74
CA GLY A 190 6.89 -0.66 -3.35
C GLY A 190 7.53 -2.04 -3.13
N SER A 191 8.12 -2.67 -4.15
CA SER A 191 8.82 -3.96 -4.02
C SER A 191 10.00 -3.86 -3.05
N ASP A 192 10.36 -4.97 -2.40
CA ASP A 192 11.59 -5.05 -1.61
C ASP A 192 12.85 -5.14 -2.50
N TRP A 193 12.70 -5.53 -3.77
CA TRP A 193 13.80 -5.48 -4.73
C TRP A 193 14.26 -4.03 -4.93
N MET A 194 15.58 -3.85 -4.91
CA MET A 194 16.21 -2.56 -5.15
C MET A 194 17.27 -2.61 -6.24
N THR A 195 17.32 -1.56 -7.05
CA THR A 195 18.43 -1.30 -7.97
C THR A 195 19.31 -0.22 -7.38
N LEU A 196 20.59 -0.53 -7.14
CA LEU A 196 21.57 0.44 -6.66
C LEU A 196 22.06 1.30 -7.83
N LYS A 197 22.03 2.61 -7.63
CA LYS A 197 22.60 3.61 -8.53
C LYS A 197 23.66 4.42 -7.80
N VAL A 198 24.59 4.98 -8.57
CA VAL A 198 25.73 5.74 -8.05
C VAL A 198 25.79 7.09 -8.76
N ILE A 199 25.96 8.17 -7.98
CA ILE A 199 26.20 9.53 -8.48
C ILE A 199 27.59 9.96 -8.01
N LEU A 200 28.42 10.40 -8.95
CA LEU A 200 29.75 10.96 -8.68
C LEU A 200 29.65 12.49 -8.64
N TYR A 201 30.14 13.08 -7.56
CA TYR A 201 30.03 14.52 -7.30
C TYR A 201 30.98 15.39 -8.17
N ASN A 202 31.90 14.78 -8.91
CA ASN A 202 32.85 15.47 -9.79
C ASN A 202 32.51 15.44 -11.29
N SER A 203 31.37 14.88 -11.66
CA SER A 203 30.90 14.87 -13.06
C SER A 203 29.61 15.67 -13.15
N ASN A 204 29.57 16.59 -14.11
CA ASN A 204 28.37 17.30 -14.57
C ASN A 204 27.29 16.28 -15.04
N PHE A 205 26.66 15.58 -14.10
CA PHE A 205 25.67 14.57 -14.39
C PHE A 205 24.28 15.20 -14.23
N ASN A 206 23.79 15.77 -15.33
CA ASN A 206 22.37 16.09 -15.46
C ASN A 206 21.61 14.77 -15.60
N LEU A 207 20.76 14.45 -14.63
CA LEU A 207 19.71 13.44 -14.79
C LEU A 207 18.65 14.03 -15.72
N ASN A 208 18.81 13.78 -17.02
CA ASN A 208 17.74 13.91 -18.02
C ASN A 208 16.73 12.76 -17.84
#